data_AF-A0AAE0ZUK4-F1
#
_entry.id   AF-A0AAE0ZUK4-F1
#
_cell.length_a   1.000
_cell.length_b   1.000
_cell.length_c   1.000
_cell.angle_alpha   90.00
_cell.angle_beta   90.00
_cell.angle_gamma   90.00
#
_symmetry.space_group_name_H-M   'P 1'
#
loop_
_entity.id
_entity.type
_entity.pdbx_description
1 polymer ?
#
loop_
_entity_poly.entity_id
_entity_poly.type
_entity_poly.pdbx_seq_one_letter_code
_entity_poly.pdbx_strand_id
1 'polypeptide(L)'
;MFGIHSMPDLNLYWSSDLKYRVPAIADIMGKSRYMKINQYLHAADSSHQVAAENDGYDPLFKVRPILDTVRINSKDLYKPSAAISID
;
A
#
# COMPACT_ATOMS: atom_id res chain seq x y z
N MET A 1 -8.95 -0.18 -8.33
CA MET A 1 -9.83 0.82 -8.94
C MET A 1 -9.20 2.20 -8.98
N PHE A 2 -8.65 2.73 -7.86
CA PHE A 2 -7.89 3.98 -7.84
C PHE A 2 -6.72 4.04 -8.86
N GLY A 3 -6.04 2.92 -9.12
CA GLY A 3 -4.97 2.87 -10.12
C GLY A 3 -5.43 2.87 -11.58
N ILE A 4 -6.73 2.66 -11.86
CA ILE A 4 -7.30 2.69 -13.21
C ILE A 4 -8.06 4.00 -13.42
N HIS A 5 -8.86 4.39 -12.44
CA HIS A 5 -9.61 5.62 -12.42
C HIS A 5 -9.09 6.50 -11.28
N SER A 6 -8.20 7.43 -11.63
CA SER A 6 -7.57 8.37 -10.71
C SER A 6 -8.33 9.69 -10.69
N MET A 7 -8.70 10.14 -9.49
CA MET A 7 -9.31 11.45 -9.23
C MET A 7 -8.26 12.40 -8.63
N PRO A 8 -8.36 13.71 -8.90
CA PRO A 8 -7.43 14.70 -8.35
C PRO A 8 -7.51 14.79 -6.82
N ASP A 9 -8.64 14.39 -6.23
CA ASP A 9 -8.85 14.40 -4.78
C ASP A 9 -9.56 13.10 -4.35
N LEU A 10 -9.05 12.48 -3.28
CA LEU A 10 -9.55 11.23 -2.71
C LEU A 10 -11.00 11.34 -2.18
N ASN A 11 -11.45 12.52 -1.78
CA ASN A 11 -12.81 12.74 -1.30
C ASN A 11 -13.84 12.63 -2.42
N LEU A 12 -13.45 12.90 -3.67
CA LEU A 12 -14.36 12.91 -4.82
C LEU A 12 -14.96 11.54 -5.09
N TYR A 13 -14.23 10.46 -4.81
CA TYR A 13 -14.76 9.10 -4.96
C TYR A 13 -16.06 8.89 -4.19
N TRP A 14 -16.22 9.53 -3.03
CA TRP A 14 -17.42 9.49 -2.18
C TRP A 14 -18.28 10.76 -2.26
N SER A 15 -18.12 11.56 -3.31
CA SER A 15 -18.90 12.79 -3.48
C SER A 15 -20.42 12.51 -3.44
N SER A 16 -21.18 13.48 -2.95
CA SER A 16 -22.63 13.51 -3.09
C SER A 16 -23.07 13.98 -4.49
N ASP A 17 -22.22 14.72 -5.20
CA ASP A 17 -22.44 15.07 -6.60
C ASP A 17 -22.14 13.86 -7.49
N LEU A 18 -23.18 13.36 -8.17
CA LEU A 18 -23.13 12.19 -9.04
C LEU A 18 -22.15 12.34 -10.20
N LYS A 19 -21.76 13.56 -10.59
CA LYS A 19 -20.75 13.79 -11.62
C LYS A 19 -19.34 13.36 -11.20
N TYR A 20 -19.07 13.39 -9.89
CA TYR A 20 -17.76 13.08 -9.32
C TYR A 20 -17.76 11.78 -8.52
N ARG A 21 -18.92 11.35 -8.00
CA ARG A 21 -19.05 10.09 -7.27
C ARG A 21 -18.61 8.93 -8.16
N VAL A 22 -17.85 8.00 -7.57
CA VAL A 22 -17.47 6.75 -8.22
C VAL A 22 -18.18 5.59 -7.51
N PRO A 23 -19.36 5.14 -8.01
CA PRO A 23 -20.18 4.13 -7.34
C PRO A 23 -19.39 2.85 -7.01
N ALA A 24 -18.54 2.44 -7.95
CA ALA A 24 -17.73 1.24 -7.81
C ALA A 24 -16.66 1.30 -6.69
N ILE A 25 -16.45 2.47 -6.06
CA ILE A 25 -15.67 2.61 -4.82
C ILE A 25 -16.60 2.93 -3.65
N ALA A 26 -17.48 3.91 -3.84
CA ALA A 26 -18.29 4.46 -2.76
C ALA A 26 -19.35 3.50 -2.23
N ASP A 27 -19.80 2.55 -3.05
CA ASP A 27 -20.79 1.54 -2.67
C ASP A 27 -20.14 0.31 -2.03
N ILE A 28 -18.83 0.10 -2.21
CA ILE A 28 -18.08 -1.00 -1.58
C ILE A 28 -17.77 -0.68 -0.12
N MET A 29 -17.30 0.54 0.16
CA MET A 29 -16.89 0.95 1.51
C MET A 29 -17.15 2.44 1.69
N GLY A 30 -17.76 2.83 2.81
CA GLY A 30 -17.95 4.24 3.14
C GLY A 30 -16.62 4.97 3.40
N LYS A 31 -16.56 6.26 3.03
CA LYS A 31 -15.39 7.14 3.16
C LYS A 31 -14.71 7.03 4.52
N SER A 32 -15.46 7.21 5.61
CA SER A 32 -14.90 7.22 6.97
C SER A 32 -14.26 5.89 7.35
N ARG A 33 -14.81 4.76 6.88
CA ARG A 33 -14.23 3.44 7.11
C ARG A 33 -12.93 3.28 6.34
N TYR A 34 -12.91 3.68 5.06
CA TYR A 34 -11.70 3.65 4.25
C TYR A 34 -10.57 4.49 4.88
N MET A 35 -10.88 5.72 5.28
CA MET A 35 -9.89 6.61 5.90
C MET A 35 -9.32 6.02 7.21
N LYS A 36 -10.18 5.46 8.08
CA LYS A 36 -9.72 4.82 9.32
C LYS A 36 -8.84 3.61 9.05
N ILE A 37 -9.17 2.76 8.08
CA ILE A 37 -8.33 1.61 7.74
C ILE A 37 -6.96 2.08 7.25
N ASN A 38 -6.90 3.07 6.36
CA ASN A 38 -5.62 3.60 5.87
C ASN A 38 -4.80 4.27 6.97
N GLN A 39 -5.44 4.96 7.91
CA GLN A 39 -4.76 5.61 9.03
C GLN A 39 -4.05 4.61 9.96
N TYR A 40 -4.64 3.43 10.16
CA TYR A 40 -4.17 2.43 11.13
C TYR A 40 -3.66 1.15 10.46
N LEU A 41 -3.29 1.21 9.17
CA LEU A 41 -2.71 0.07 8.48
C LEU A 41 -1.26 -0.11 8.91
N HIS A 42 -0.97 -1.20 9.63
CA HIS A 42 0.37 -1.57 10.06
C HIS A 42 0.77 -2.92 9.46
N ALA A 43 1.97 -2.99 8.90
CA ALA A 43 2.51 -4.21 8.28
C ALA A 43 3.52 -4.95 9.16
N ALA A 44 3.97 -4.33 10.25
CA ALA A 44 4.90 -4.90 11.22
C ALA A 44 4.51 -4.47 12.64
N ASP A 45 4.85 -5.30 13.62
CA ASP A 45 4.67 -4.98 15.03
C ASP A 45 5.76 -4.01 15.50
N SER A 46 5.38 -2.75 15.70
CA SER A 46 6.30 -1.67 16.06
C SER A 46 6.92 -1.83 17.45
N SER A 47 6.40 -2.72 18.31
CA SER A 47 7.01 -3.01 19.62
C SER A 47 8.37 -3.72 19.50
N HIS A 48 8.66 -4.33 18.35
CA HIS A 48 9.93 -5.00 18.06
C HIS A 48 10.92 -4.11 17.29
N GLN A 49 10.59 -2.84 17.04
CA GLN A 49 11.49 -1.95 16.30
C GLN A 49 12.68 -1.55 17.18
N VAL A 50 13.89 -1.87 16.71
CA VAL A 50 15.16 -1.46 17.35
C VAL A 50 15.34 0.06 17.22
N ALA A 51 15.91 0.70 18.25
CA ALA A 51 16.24 2.13 18.23
C ALA A 51 17.37 2.43 17.24
N ALA A 52 17.39 3.64 16.68
CA ALA A 52 18.31 4.01 15.60
C ALA A 52 19.79 3.97 16.01
N GLU A 53 20.07 4.14 17.29
CA GLU A 53 21.39 4.18 17.90
C GLU A 53 21.95 2.78 18.20
N ASN A 54 21.12 1.73 18.09
CA ASN A 54 21.47 0.37 18.45
C ASN A 54 21.75 -0.50 17.22
N ASP A 55 22.64 -1.47 17.40
CA ASP A 55 22.93 -2.48 16.40
C ASP A 55 21.65 -3.26 16.03
N GLY A 56 21.45 -3.48 14.73
CA GLY A 56 20.26 -4.16 14.20
C GLY A 56 19.09 -3.24 13.88
N TYR A 57 19.27 -1.91 13.96
CA TYR A 57 18.31 -0.95 13.42
C TYR A 57 18.05 -1.19 11.92
N ASP A 58 16.78 -1.41 11.57
CA ASP A 58 16.32 -1.46 10.19
C ASP A 58 15.44 -0.22 9.89
N PRO A 59 15.91 0.73 9.05
CA PRO A 59 15.12 1.90 8.70
C PRO A 59 13.82 1.56 7.94
N LEU A 60 13.73 0.37 7.36
CA LEU A 60 12.54 -0.12 6.65
C LEU A 60 11.69 -1.09 7.48
N PHE A 61 11.97 -1.26 8.78
CA PHE A 61 11.32 -2.25 9.65
C PHE A 61 9.80 -2.30 9.49
N LYS A 62 9.14 -1.14 9.46
CA LYS A 62 7.67 -1.01 9.39
C LYS A 62 7.05 -1.59 8.12
N VAL A 63 7.80 -1.66 7.02
CA VAL A 63 7.35 -2.16 5.71
C VAL A 63 8.07 -3.45 5.29
N ARG A 64 9.09 -3.88 6.04
CA ARG A 64 9.92 -5.05 5.77
C ARG A 64 9.11 -6.31 5.44
N PRO A 65 8.05 -6.68 6.18
CA PRO A 65 7.29 -7.89 5.89
C PRO A 65 6.64 -7.87 4.50
N ILE A 66 6.18 -6.71 4.03
CA ILE A 66 5.60 -6.56 2.69
C ILE A 66 6.71 -6.69 1.63
N LEU A 67 7.82 -5.98 1.81
CA LEU A 67 8.94 -5.99 0.87
C LEU A 67 9.51 -7.40 0.69
N ASP A 68 9.71 -8.12 1.79
CA ASP A 68 10.24 -9.48 1.76
C ASP A 68 9.25 -10.44 1.09
N THR A 69 7.96 -10.31 1.41
CA THR A 69 6.90 -11.11 0.76
C THR A 69 6.90 -10.92 -0.76
N VAL A 70 6.95 -9.68 -1.24
CA VAL A 70 6.99 -9.38 -2.67
C VAL A 70 8.29 -9.90 -3.28
N ARG A 71 9.45 -9.62 -2.68
CA ARG A 71 10.76 -10.04 -3.17
C ARG A 71 10.89 -11.56 -3.31
N ILE A 72 10.44 -12.30 -2.31
CA ILE A 72 10.49 -13.77 -2.30
C ILE A 72 9.57 -14.31 -3.40
N ASN A 73 8.30 -13.89 -3.41
CA ASN A 73 7.34 -14.39 -4.39
C ASN A 73 7.69 -14.00 -5.82
N SER A 74 8.21 -12.80 -6.08
CA SER A 74 8.66 -12.39 -7.41
C SER A 74 9.79 -13.29 -7.93
N LYS A 75 10.72 -13.71 -7.06
CA LYS A 75 11.81 -14.62 -7.43
C LYS A 75 11.32 -16.04 -7.67
N ASP A 76 10.41 -16.52 -6.83
CA ASP A 76 9.95 -17.90 -6.86
C ASP A 76 8.96 -18.16 -8.01
N LEU A 77 8.13 -17.16 -8.33
CA LEU A 77 7.05 -17.29 -9.32
C LEU A 77 7.43 -16.83 -10.72
N TYR A 78 8.51 -16.05 -10.87
CA TYR A 78 8.93 -15.53 -12.17
C TYR A 78 10.42 -15.77 -12.41
N LYS A 79 10.73 -16.42 -13.54
CA LYS A 79 12.11 -16.61 -14.03
C LYS A 79 12.35 -15.63 -15.17
N PRO A 80 13.23 -14.62 -14.98
CA PRO A 80 13.58 -13.69 -16.04
C PRO A 80 14.20 -14.39 -17.24
N SER A 81 14.00 -13.82 -18.43
CA SER A 81 14.71 -14.23 -19.65
C SER A 81 16.09 -13.56 -19.75
N ALA A 82 16.78 -13.72 -20.88
CA ALA A 82 18.17 -13.28 -21.05
C ALA A 82 18.38 -11.75 -21.04
N ALA A 83 17.35 -10.95 -21.35
CA ALA A 83 17.47 -9.50 -21.42
C ALA A 83 16.89 -8.84 -20.15
N ILE A 84 17.78 -8.47 -19.22
CA ILE A 84 17.44 -7.80 -17.96
C ILE A 84 18.17 -6.47 -17.91
N SER A 85 17.47 -5.41 -17.49
CA SER A 85 18.04 -4.08 -17.24
C SER A 85 17.90 -3.70 -15.76
N ILE A 86 18.79 -2.80 -15.31
CA ILE A 86 18.78 -2.20 -13.98
C ILE A 86 18.92 -0.69 -14.20
N ASP A 87 18.11 0.11 -13.50
CA ASP A 87 18.09 1.58 -13.50
C ASP A 87 18.31 2.08 -12.06
#